data_AF-A0A955VYK1-F1
#
_entry.id   AF-A0A955VYK1-F1
#
_cell.length_a   1.000
_cell.length_b   1.000
_cell.length_c   1.000
_cell.angle_alpha   90.00
_cell.angle_beta   90.00
_cell.angle_gamma   90.00
#
_symmetry.space_group_name_H-M   'P 1'
#
loop_
_entity.id
_entity.type
_entity.pdbx_description
1 polymer ?
#
loop_
_entity_poly.entity_id
_entity_poly.type
_entity_poly.pdbx_seq_one_letter_code
_entity_poly.pdbx_strand_id
1 'polypeptide(L)' 'DCRCKACGALLAKRDRDGLTIRRGDMQVVVSGDSTVAVTCYRDRCRTLNVLASRTPMPPTPVPALPRASAA' A
#
# COMPACT_ATOMS: atom_id res chain seq x y z
N ASP A 1 2.91 -5.59 8.47
CA ASP A 1 3.45 -6.53 7.46
C ASP A 1 2.43 -6.84 6.38
N CYS A 2 2.87 -6.90 5.13
CA CYS A 2 2.07 -7.32 3.98
C CYS A 2 2.38 -8.78 3.65
N ARG A 3 1.39 -9.66 3.84
CA ARG A 3 1.52 -11.10 3.62
C ARG A 3 0.73 -11.55 2.40
N CYS A 4 1.19 -12.63 1.77
CA CYS A 4 0.47 -13.27 0.70
C CYS A 4 -0.90 -13.76 1.21
N LYS A 5 -1.97 -13.36 0.53
CA LYS A 5 -3.34 -13.73 0.87
C LYS A 5 -3.63 -15.23 0.79
N ALA A 6 -2.81 -16.00 0.06
CA ALA A 6 -3.00 -17.43 -0.12
C ALA A 6 -2.14 -18.29 0.84
N CYS A 7 -0.83 -18.02 0.94
CA CYS A 7 0.07 -18.88 1.73
C CYS A 7 0.66 -18.20 2.98
N GLY A 8 0.29 -16.96 3.27
CA GLY A 8 0.75 -16.21 4.44
C GLY A 8 2.22 -15.78 4.41
N ALA A 9 2.97 -16.09 3.35
CA ALA A 9 4.37 -15.67 3.23
C ALA A 9 4.51 -14.15 3.29
N LEU A 10 5.51 -13.64 4.01
CA LEU A 10 5.81 -12.21 4.08
C LEU A 10 6.29 -11.72 2.70
N LEU A 11 5.59 -10.75 2.11
CA LEU A 11 5.94 -10.17 0.81
C LEU A 11 6.64 -8.82 0.97
N ALA A 12 6.19 -8.02 1.93
CA ALA A 12 6.73 -6.69 2.17
C ALA A 12 6.46 -6.24 3.61
N LYS A 13 7.19 -5.22 4.06
CA LYS A 13 6.87 -4.46 5.26
C LYS A 13 6.29 -3.12 4.83
N ARG A 14 5.28 -2.66 5.56
CA ARG A 14 4.70 -1.32 5.39
C ARG A 14 5.04 -0.51 6.61
N ASP A 15 5.55 0.70 6.40
CA ASP A 15 5.86 1.70 7.41
C ASP A 15 5.15 3.02 7.07
N ARG A 16 5.48 4.10 7.79
CA ARG A 16 4.87 5.42 7.56
C ARG A 16 5.29 6.05 6.23
N ASP A 17 6.48 5.71 5.75
CA ASP A 17 7.08 6.34 4.58
C ASP A 17 6.70 5.59 3.29
N GLY A 18 6.44 4.29 3.39
CA GLY A 18 5.82 3.50 2.33
C GLY A 18 5.95 1.99 2.52
N LEU A 19 6.26 1.29 1.43
CA LEU A 19 6.36 -0.16 1.36
C LEU A 19 7.79 -0.58 1.04
N THR A 20 8.34 -1.48 1.84
CA THR A 20 9.66 -2.08 1.63
C THR A 20 9.53 -3.56 1.30
N ILE A 21 9.98 -3.95 0.11
CA ILE A 21 10.06 -5.34 -0.36
C ILE A 21 11.51 -5.79 -0.26
N ARG A 22 11.79 -6.86 0.49
CA ARG A 22 13.15 -7.42 0.68
C ARG A 22 13.20 -8.88 0.29
N ARG A 23 14.13 -9.27 -0.58
CA ARG A 23 14.32 -10.65 -1.06
C ARG A 23 15.80 -10.93 -1.29
N GLY A 24 16.39 -11.78 -0.45
CA GLY A 24 17.85 -11.94 -0.42
C GLY A 24 18.52 -10.59 -0.16
N ASP A 25 19.48 -10.23 -0.99
CA ASP A 25 20.19 -8.95 -0.93
C ASP A 25 19.46 -7.81 -1.67
N MET A 26 18.37 -8.12 -2.38
CA MET A 26 17.56 -7.12 -3.07
C MET A 26 16.58 -6.44 -2.10
N GLN A 27 16.61 -5.11 -2.08
CA GLN A 27 15.63 -4.27 -1.41
C GLN A 27 15.02 -3.26 -2.39
N VAL A 28 13.70 -3.15 -2.38
CA VAL A 28 12.94 -2.13 -3.12
C VAL A 28 12.10 -1.36 -2.12
N VAL A 29 12.14 -0.03 -2.22
CA VAL A 29 11.33 0.88 -1.41
C VAL A 29 10.37 1.60 -2.35
N VAL A 30 9.08 1.57 -2.02
CA VAL A 30 8.01 2.26 -2.75
C VAL A 30 7.41 3.31 -1.83
N SER A 31 7.69 4.57 -2.11
CA SER A 31 7.26 5.73 -1.31
C SER A 31 6.01 6.39 -1.89
N GLY A 32 5.41 7.30 -1.12
CA GLY A 32 4.21 8.04 -1.52
C GLY A 32 2.94 7.20 -1.51
N ASP A 33 1.89 7.69 -2.17
CA ASP A 33 0.59 7.01 -2.32
C ASP A 33 0.57 6.23 -3.64
N SER A 34 0.98 4.97 -3.56
CA SER A 34 1.14 4.08 -4.72
C SER A 34 0.47 2.74 -4.46
N THR A 35 0.11 2.05 -5.53
CA THR A 35 -0.37 0.66 -5.46
C THR A 35 0.60 -0.23 -6.22
N VAL A 36 1.01 -1.33 -5.60
CA VAL A 36 2.02 -2.26 -6.12
C VAL A 36 1.42 -3.65 -6.22
N ALA A 37 1.58 -4.29 -7.38
CA ALA A 37 1.26 -5.70 -7.54
C ALA A 37 2.51 -6.54 -7.32
N VAL A 38 2.45 -7.47 -6.36
CA VAL A 38 3.55 -8.38 -6.00
C VAL A 38 3.08 -9.81 -6.17
N THR A 39 3.74 -10.54 -7.06
CA THR A 39 3.55 -11.98 -7.20
C THR A 39 4.27 -12.69 -6.07
N CYS A 40 3.58 -13.60 -5.38
CA CYS A 40 4.16 -14.41 -4.32
C CYS A 40 5.37 -15.17 -4.86
N TYR A 41 6.47 -15.11 -4.14
CA TYR A 41 7.73 -15.67 -4.62
C TYR A 41 7.87 -17.17 -4.42
N ARG A 42 7.06 -17.77 -3.56
CA ARG A 42 7.08 -19.22 -3.35
C ARG A 42 6.62 -19.88 -4.65
N ASP A 43 7.44 -20.78 -5.18
CA ASP A 43 7.18 -21.44 -6.46
C ASP A 43 5.83 -22.15 -6.52
N ARG A 44 5.43 -22.79 -5.42
CA ARG A 44 4.13 -23.47 -5.34
C ARG A 44 2.92 -22.54 -5.18
N CYS A 45 3.13 -21.27 -4.85
CA CYS A 45 2.03 -20.35 -4.54
C CYS A 45 1.76 -19.37 -5.68
N ARG A 46 2.78 -18.59 -6.09
CA ARG A 46 2.72 -17.61 -7.20
C ARG A 46 1.48 -16.68 -7.25
N THR A 47 0.71 -16.57 -6.16
CA THR A 47 -0.50 -15.74 -6.11
C THR A 47 -0.14 -14.26 -6.24
N LEU A 48 -0.87 -13.53 -7.09
CA LEU A 48 -0.75 -12.09 -7.21
C LEU A 48 -1.41 -11.38 -6.01
N ASN A 49 -0.68 -10.45 -5.39
CA ASN A 49 -1.12 -9.66 -4.26
C ASN A 49 -1.00 -8.18 -4.60
N VAL A 50 -2.07 -7.42 -4.39
CA VAL A 50 -2.07 -5.96 -4.61
C VAL A 50 -1.94 -5.27 -3.26
N LEU A 51 -0.91 -4.45 -3.12
CA LEU A 51 -0.53 -3.79 -1.87
C LEU A 51 -0.54 -2.28 -2.08
N ALA A 52 -1.27 -1.55 -1.25
CA ALA A 52 -1.10 -0.10 -1.14
C ALA A 52 0.23 0.22 -0.43
N SER A 53 0.94 1.27 -0.82
CA SER A 53 2.19 1.68 -0.15
C SER A 53 1.92 2.37 1.17
N ARG A 54 0.88 3.18 1.25
CA ARG A 54 0.38 3.81 2.47
C ARG A 54 -1.04 3.37 2.75
N THR A 55 -1.44 3.42 4.01
CA THR A 55 -2.86 3.40 4.33
C THR A 55 -3.43 4.72 3.82
N PRO A 56 -4.47 4.73 2.96
CA PRO A 56 -5.07 5.97 2.50
C PRO A 56 -5.44 6.80 3.72
N MET A 57 -4.85 7.98 3.86
CA MET A 57 -5.37 8.96 4.80
C MET A 57 -6.74 9.37 4.23
N PRO A 58 -7.83 9.30 5.01
CA PRO A 58 -9.09 9.86 4.56
C PRO A 58 -8.85 11.31 4.15
N PRO A 59 -9.34 11.78 3.00
CA PRO A 59 -9.21 13.19 2.67
C PRO A 59 -9.81 13.99 3.81
N THR A 60 -9.03 14.94 4.36
CA THR A 60 -9.53 15.86 5.38
C THR A 60 -10.78 16.53 4.80
N PRO A 61 -11.96 16.43 5.45
CA PRO A 61 -13.15 17.07 4.93
C PRO A 61 -12.88 18.57 4.83
N VAL A 62 -12.91 19.11 3.60
CA VAL A 62 -12.79 20.55 3.36
C VAL A 62 -14.04 21.18 3.98
N PRO A 63 -13.92 22.16 4.90
CA PRO A 63 -15.07 22.84 5.44
C PRO A 63 -15.87 23.45 4.29
N ALA A 64 -17.16 23.13 4.21
CA ALA A 64 -18.05 23.71 3.22
C ALA A 64 -18.04 25.24 3.40
N LEU A 65 -17.64 25.97 2.35
CA LEU A 65 -17.75 27.42 2.32
C LEU A 65 -19.23 27.80 2.55
N PRO A 66 -19.53 28.77 3.45
CA PRO A 66 -20.89 29.20 3.67
C PRO A 66 -21.45 29.75 2.34
N ARG A 67 -22.57 29.19 1.90
CA ARG A 67 -23.35 29.70 0.76
C ARG A 67 -23.72 31.15 1.09
N ALA A 68 -23.19 32.10 0.31
CA ALA A 68 -23.62 33.48 0.39
C ALA A 68 -25.13 33.55 0.09
N SER A 69 -25.91 34.00 1.07
CA SER A 69 -27.32 34.35 0.86
C SER A 69 -27.38 35.57 -0.05
N ALA A 70 -27.99 35.43 -1.22
CA ALA A 70 -28.35 36.56 -2.06
C ALA A 70 -29.50 37.33 -1.40
N ALA A 71 -29.35 38.66 -1.33
CA ALA A 71 -30.34 39.62 -0.85
C ALA A 71 -31.35 39.98 -1.95
#